data_AF-A0A975JAW9-F1
#
_entry.id   AF-A0A975JAW9-F1
#
_cell.length_a   1.000
_cell.length_b   1.000
_cell.length_c   1.000
_cell.angle_alpha   90.00
_cell.angle_beta   90.00
_cell.angle_gamma   90.00
#
_symmetry.space_group_name_H-M   'P 1'
#
loop_
_entity.id
_entity.type
_entity.pdbx_description
1 polymer ?
#
loop_
_entity_poly.entity_id
_entity_poly.type
_entity_poly.pdbx_seq_one_letter_code
_entity_poly.pdbx_strand_id
1 'polypeptide(L)'
;MEINKLWEMYEESITKEVQLKKKDEIEKSPFVAIESCTQNGISNGILQCLKELEKDKGKVFRKAYHLYCKAQGINANTGFGFWIPVKERLPEQDTNVIACFDDGFITGVEYTNDWELWADSGEVVAWMPLPEPYKEK
;
A
#
# COMPACT_ATOMS: atom_id res chain seq x y z
N MET A 1 -14.91 5.26 -24.28
CA MET A 1 -13.84 4.93 -23.31
C MET A 1 -14.32 3.73 -22.53
N GLU A 2 -13.57 2.63 -22.55
CA GLU A 2 -13.97 1.43 -21.81
C GLU A 2 -13.79 1.65 -20.31
N ILE A 3 -14.75 1.18 -19.51
CA ILE A 3 -14.76 1.33 -18.06
C ILE A 3 -13.51 0.74 -17.38
N ASN A 4 -12.95 -0.33 -17.95
CA ASN A 4 -11.73 -0.95 -17.45
C ASN A 4 -10.53 0.00 -17.55
N LYS A 5 -10.42 0.73 -18.67
CA LYS A 5 -9.38 1.73 -18.87
C LYS A 5 -9.49 2.88 -17.87
N LEU A 6 -10.71 3.27 -17.48
CA LEU A 6 -10.90 4.26 -16.41
C LEU A 6 -10.44 3.74 -15.04
N TRP A 7 -10.62 2.44 -14.76
CA TRP A 7 -10.11 1.83 -13.54
C TRP A 7 -8.59 1.78 -13.50
N GLU A 8 -7.94 1.45 -14.62
CA GLU A 8 -6.47 1.49 -14.75
C GLU A 8 -5.94 2.92 -14.51
N MET A 9 -6.56 3.91 -15.18
CA MET A 9 -6.22 5.33 -14.96
C MET A 9 -6.42 5.76 -13.50
N TYR A 10 -7.47 5.28 -12.84
CA TYR A 10 -7.71 5.57 -11.44
C TYR A 10 -6.63 4.96 -10.53
N GLU A 11 -6.25 3.71 -10.75
CA GLU A 11 -5.19 3.04 -9.99
C GLU A 11 -3.84 3.75 -10.14
N GLU A 12 -3.47 4.15 -11.36
CA GLU A 12 -2.26 4.96 -11.61
C GLU A 12 -2.32 6.33 -10.93
N SER A 13 -3.47 7.01 -11.02
CA SER A 13 -3.68 8.33 -10.42
C SER A 13 -3.55 8.30 -8.89
N ILE A 14 -4.16 7.30 -8.25
CA ILE A 14 -4.13 7.12 -6.80
C ILE A 14 -2.74 6.74 -6.31
N THR A 15 -2.00 5.92 -7.06
CA THR A 15 -0.61 5.58 -6.72
C THR A 15 0.26 6.84 -6.67
N LYS A 16 0.14 7.72 -7.68
CA LYS A 16 0.83 9.02 -7.70
C LYS A 16 0.38 9.94 -6.57
N GLU A 17 -0.92 9.97 -6.28
CA GLU A 17 -1.47 10.78 -5.18
C GLU A 17 -0.87 10.39 -3.82
N VAL A 18 -0.75 9.09 -3.53
CA VAL A 18 -0.14 8.61 -2.28
C VAL A 18 1.33 8.98 -2.19
N GLN A 19 2.08 8.86 -3.30
CA GLN A 19 3.50 9.25 -3.34
C GLN A 19 3.69 10.76 -3.09
N LEU A 20 2.88 11.61 -3.73
CA LEU A 20 2.95 13.07 -3.57
C LEU A 20 2.52 13.51 -2.17
N LYS A 21 1.52 12.88 -1.56
CA LYS A 21 1.15 13.15 -0.16
C LYS A 21 2.31 12.87 0.81
N LYS A 22 2.97 11.72 0.67
CA LYS A 22 4.17 11.40 1.48
C LYS A 22 5.28 12.44 1.26
N LYS A 23 5.51 12.85 0.00
CA LYS A 23 6.50 13.87 -0.33
C LYS A 23 6.16 15.23 0.28
N ASP A 24 4.89 15.64 0.25
CA ASP A 24 4.42 16.91 0.82
C ASP A 24 4.60 16.96 2.34
N GLU A 25 4.32 15.85 3.04
CA GLU A 25 4.53 15.73 4.49
C GLU A 25 6.00 15.89 4.89
N ILE A 26 6.92 15.41 4.05
CA ILE A 26 8.37 15.45 4.27
C ILE A 26 8.94 16.83 3.89
N GLU A 27 8.68 17.29 2.66
CA GLU A 27 9.32 18.49 2.11
C GLU A 27 8.64 19.79 2.54
N LYS A 28 7.32 19.76 2.78
CA LYS A 28 6.49 20.93 3.16
C LYS A 28 6.70 22.15 2.26
N SER A 29 6.94 21.90 0.97
CA SER A 29 7.17 22.92 -0.05
C SER A 29 5.84 23.33 -0.69
N PRO A 30 5.56 24.64 -0.88
CA PRO A 30 4.35 25.11 -1.55
C PRO A 30 4.13 24.50 -2.94
N PHE A 31 5.21 24.21 -3.67
CA PHE A 31 5.12 23.58 -5.00
C PHE A 31 4.63 22.14 -4.92
N VAL A 32 5.12 21.36 -3.94
CA VAL A 32 4.70 19.98 -3.72
C VAL A 32 3.27 19.92 -3.21
N ALA A 33 2.87 20.86 -2.35
CA ALA A 33 1.48 20.99 -1.90
C ALA A 33 0.52 21.26 -3.07
N ILE A 34 0.89 22.15 -4.00
CA ILE A 34 0.10 22.42 -5.23
C ILE A 34 0.01 21.16 -6.10
N GLU A 35 1.13 20.45 -6.30
CA GLU A 35 1.17 19.23 -7.09
C GLU A 35 0.30 18.12 -6.47
N SER A 36 0.44 17.90 -5.17
CA SER A 36 -0.36 16.95 -4.37
C SER A 36 -1.86 17.25 -4.45
N CYS A 37 -2.27 18.51 -4.23
CA CYS A 37 -3.66 18.94 -4.35
C CYS A 37 -4.19 18.74 -5.78
N THR A 38 -3.38 19.07 -6.79
CA THR A 38 -3.74 18.89 -8.21
C THR A 38 -3.98 17.42 -8.53
N GLN A 39 -3.07 16.54 -8.10
CA GLN A 39 -3.19 15.11 -8.32
C GLN A 39 -4.42 14.52 -7.61
N ASN A 40 -4.75 14.96 -6.40
CA ASN A 40 -5.98 14.56 -5.72
C ASN A 40 -7.23 14.98 -6.52
N GLY A 41 -7.23 16.18 -7.11
CA GLY A 41 -8.29 16.63 -8.00
C GLY A 41 -8.48 15.72 -9.22
N ILE A 42 -7.38 15.28 -9.84
CA ILE A 42 -7.38 14.32 -10.97
C ILE A 42 -7.99 12.98 -10.54
N SER A 43 -7.53 12.40 -9.43
CA SER A 43 -8.07 11.14 -8.89
C SER A 43 -9.57 11.23 -8.62
N ASN A 44 -10.02 12.33 -8.00
CA ASN A 44 -11.44 12.57 -7.71
C ASN A 44 -12.29 12.71 -8.99
N GLY A 45 -11.76 13.38 -10.02
CA GLY A 45 -12.41 13.50 -11.31
C GLY A 45 -12.63 12.15 -11.98
N ILE A 46 -11.60 11.30 -12.02
CA ILE A 46 -11.69 9.93 -12.56
C ILE A 46 -12.71 9.10 -11.77
N LEU A 47 -12.68 9.17 -10.44
CA LEU A 47 -13.63 8.47 -9.58
C LEU A 47 -15.07 8.93 -9.82
N GLN A 48 -15.28 10.22 -10.07
CA GLN A 48 -16.60 10.73 -10.41
C GLN A 48 -17.09 10.16 -11.74
N CYS A 49 -16.23 10.13 -12.77
CA CYS A 49 -16.58 9.47 -14.04
C CYS A 49 -16.96 7.99 -13.84
N LEU A 50 -16.22 7.25 -13.01
CA LEU A 50 -16.54 5.86 -12.67
C LEU A 50 -17.90 5.73 -11.97
N LYS A 51 -18.25 6.65 -11.06
CA LYS A 51 -19.56 6.67 -10.38
C LYS A 51 -20.73 6.94 -11.31
N GLU A 52 -20.53 7.73 -12.38
CA GLU A 52 -21.57 7.99 -13.38
C GLU A 52 -21.76 6.83 -14.37
N LEU A 53 -20.69 6.09 -14.66
CA LEU A 53 -20.71 5.00 -15.66
C LEU A 53 -21.14 3.65 -15.07
N GLU A 54 -20.84 3.39 -13.80
CA GLU A 54 -21.30 2.18 -13.09
C GLU A 54 -22.67 2.39 -12.44
N LYS A 55 -23.56 1.42 -12.61
CA LYS A 55 -24.88 1.43 -11.96
C LYS A 55 -24.78 1.25 -10.45
N ASP A 56 -23.85 0.40 -10.00
CA ASP A 56 -23.65 0.08 -8.59
C ASP A 56 -22.58 0.97 -7.96
N LYS A 57 -23.04 2.04 -7.32
CA LYS A 57 -22.18 3.00 -6.61
C LYS A 57 -21.45 2.37 -5.41
N GLY A 58 -22.04 1.36 -4.78
CA GLY A 58 -21.43 0.63 -3.66
C GLY A 58 -20.22 -0.17 -4.13
N LYS A 59 -20.35 -0.85 -5.27
CA LYS A 59 -19.24 -1.55 -5.94
C LYS A 59 -18.11 -0.61 -6.33
N VAL A 60 -18.42 0.58 -6.88
CA VAL A 60 -17.42 1.60 -7.22
C VAL A 60 -16.66 2.03 -5.97
N PHE A 61 -17.36 2.43 -4.92
CA PHE A 61 -16.73 2.90 -3.68
C PHE A 61 -15.85 1.82 -3.07
N ARG A 62 -16.35 0.57 -2.99
CA ARG A 62 -15.59 -0.55 -2.45
C ARG A 62 -14.32 -0.79 -3.25
N LYS A 63 -14.40 -0.85 -4.58
CA LYS A 63 -13.21 -1.06 -5.44
C LYS A 63 -12.22 0.10 -5.31
N ALA A 64 -12.71 1.34 -5.32
CA ALA A 64 -11.88 2.53 -5.15
C ALA A 64 -11.14 2.53 -3.80
N TYR A 65 -11.84 2.17 -2.71
CA TYR A 65 -11.25 2.03 -1.39
C TYR A 65 -10.16 0.96 -1.36
N HIS A 66 -10.38 -0.21 -1.96
CA HIS A 66 -9.36 -1.26 -2.01
C HIS A 66 -8.11 -0.83 -2.80
N LEU A 67 -8.29 -0.12 -3.92
CA LEU A 67 -7.17 0.43 -4.70
C LEU A 67 -6.40 1.49 -3.91
N TYR A 68 -7.11 2.34 -3.16
CA TYR A 68 -6.48 3.34 -2.29
C TYR A 68 -5.68 2.69 -1.16
N CYS A 69 -6.26 1.69 -0.46
CA CYS A 69 -5.55 0.92 0.55
C CYS A 69 -4.32 0.22 -0.03
N LYS A 70 -4.45 -0.42 -1.21
CA LYS A 70 -3.34 -1.05 -1.93
C LYS A 70 -2.22 -0.04 -2.24
N ALA A 71 -2.55 1.15 -2.73
CA ALA A 71 -1.57 2.19 -3.00
C ALA A 71 -0.85 2.69 -1.74
N GLN A 72 -1.51 2.62 -0.57
CA GLN A 72 -0.88 2.88 0.73
C GLN A 72 -0.07 1.70 1.28
N GLY A 73 -0.14 0.52 0.66
CA GLY A 73 0.43 -0.71 1.20
C GLY A 73 -0.42 -1.37 2.30
N ILE A 74 -1.65 -0.91 2.49
CA ILE A 74 -2.59 -1.41 3.50
C ILE A 74 -3.50 -2.47 2.88
N ASN A 75 -3.56 -3.65 3.49
CA ASN A 75 -4.59 -4.62 3.12
C ASN A 75 -5.88 -4.29 3.87
N ALA A 76 -6.94 -3.95 3.12
CA ALA A 76 -8.23 -3.56 3.68
C ALA A 76 -8.88 -4.63 4.58
N ASN A 77 -8.47 -5.89 4.46
CA ASN A 77 -9.00 -6.98 5.30
C ASN A 77 -8.21 -7.16 6.62
N THR A 78 -6.90 -6.86 6.63
CA THR A 78 -6.04 -7.06 7.83
C THR A 78 -5.73 -5.75 8.55
N GLY A 79 -5.76 -4.63 7.85
CA GLY A 79 -5.56 -3.28 8.39
C GLY A 79 -4.12 -2.76 8.38
N PHE A 80 -3.11 -3.59 8.07
CA PHE A 80 -1.70 -3.16 8.23
C PHE A 80 -0.73 -3.58 7.11
N GLY A 81 -1.03 -4.57 6.27
CA GLY A 81 -0.11 -4.96 5.20
C GLY A 81 -0.54 -6.15 4.33
N PHE A 82 0.08 -6.29 3.16
CA PHE A 82 0.01 -7.49 2.33
C PHE A 82 1.27 -8.33 2.49
N TRP A 83 1.14 -9.65 2.36
CA TRP A 83 2.29 -10.54 2.20
C TRP A 83 2.96 -10.28 0.85
N ILE A 84 4.25 -10.00 0.90
CA ILE A 84 5.14 -9.84 -0.24
C ILE A 84 6.03 -11.07 -0.28
N PRO A 85 5.92 -11.92 -1.32
CA PRO A 85 6.81 -13.06 -1.47
C PRO A 85 8.27 -12.59 -1.57
N VAL A 86 9.19 -13.30 -0.92
CA VAL A 86 10.63 -12.99 -0.98
C VAL A 86 11.15 -13.00 -2.42
N LYS A 87 10.58 -13.85 -3.27
CA LYS A 87 10.89 -13.93 -4.71
C LYS A 87 10.45 -12.71 -5.52
N GLU A 88 9.48 -11.96 -5.02
CA GLU A 88 9.00 -10.73 -5.67
C GLU A 88 9.90 -9.55 -5.30
N ARG A 89 10.13 -9.37 -3.99
CA ARG A 89 10.94 -8.26 -3.46
C ARG A 89 11.38 -8.56 -2.04
N LEU A 90 12.60 -8.16 -1.69
CA LEU A 90 13.11 -8.17 -0.32
C LEU A 90 12.76 -6.86 0.42
N PRO A 91 12.75 -6.85 1.76
CA PRO A 91 12.65 -5.61 2.52
C PRO A 91 13.81 -4.65 2.20
N GLU A 92 13.64 -3.38 2.55
CA GLU A 92 14.76 -2.45 2.58
C GLU A 92 15.71 -2.82 3.72
N GLN A 93 17.01 -2.52 3.58
CA GLN A 93 17.99 -2.79 4.61
C GLN A 93 17.61 -2.05 5.92
N ASP A 94 17.87 -2.69 7.06
CA ASP A 94 17.61 -2.20 8.41
C ASP A 94 16.09 -1.99 8.67
N THR A 95 15.25 -2.79 8.01
CA THR A 95 13.79 -2.76 8.18
C THR A 95 13.32 -3.91 9.07
N ASN A 96 12.51 -3.59 10.07
CA ASN A 96 11.78 -4.57 10.87
C ASN A 96 10.46 -4.94 10.20
N VAL A 97 10.22 -6.24 10.03
CA VAL A 97 9.06 -6.79 9.32
C VAL A 97 8.44 -7.96 10.07
N ILE A 98 7.23 -8.35 9.66
CA ILE A 98 6.69 -9.66 9.98
C ILE A 98 7.08 -10.61 8.86
N ALA A 99 7.76 -11.71 9.19
CA ALA A 99 8.18 -12.76 8.27
C ALA A 99 7.29 -14.00 8.43
N CYS A 100 7.06 -14.71 7.32
CA CYS A 100 6.41 -16.01 7.25
C CYS A 100 7.39 -17.04 6.70
N PHE A 101 7.49 -18.18 7.38
CA PHE A 101 8.38 -19.29 7.05
C PHE A 101 7.66 -20.32 6.19
N ASP A 102 8.44 -21.18 5.52
CA ASP A 102 7.96 -22.28 4.68
C ASP A 102 7.09 -23.30 5.44
N ASP A 103 7.32 -23.47 6.73
CA ASP A 103 6.51 -24.28 7.64
C ASP A 103 5.24 -23.57 8.18
N GLY A 104 5.04 -22.30 7.82
CA GLY A 104 3.91 -21.47 8.23
C GLY A 104 4.10 -20.73 9.56
N PHE A 105 5.27 -20.82 10.20
CA PHE A 105 5.59 -20.01 11.36
C PHE A 105 5.64 -18.51 10.99
N ILE A 106 5.20 -17.63 11.90
CA ILE A 106 5.15 -16.18 11.67
C ILE A 106 5.79 -15.47 12.86
N THR A 107 6.72 -14.56 12.60
CA THR A 107 7.40 -13.78 13.65
C THR A 107 7.93 -12.43 13.15
N GLY A 108 8.32 -11.57 14.08
CA GLY A 108 9.05 -10.33 13.78
C GLY A 108 10.54 -10.60 13.53
N VAL A 109 11.09 -10.00 12.47
CA VAL A 109 12.49 -10.16 12.03
C VAL A 109 13.03 -8.82 11.52
N GLU A 110 14.31 -8.55 11.77
CA GLU A 110 15.06 -7.45 11.15
C GLU A 110 15.79 -7.95 9.90
N TYR A 111 15.77 -7.17 8.81
CA TYR A 111 16.47 -7.50 7.57
C TYR A 111 17.70 -6.61 7.37
N THR A 112 18.91 -7.15 7.53
CA THR A 112 20.22 -6.45 7.53
C THR A 112 21.11 -6.88 6.35
N ASN A 113 20.51 -7.13 5.18
CA ASN A 113 21.04 -7.89 4.02
C ASN A 113 20.95 -9.41 4.14
N ASP A 114 20.56 -9.90 5.32
CA ASP A 114 20.04 -11.24 5.55
C ASP A 114 18.95 -11.18 6.63
N TRP A 115 18.26 -12.28 6.88
CA TRP A 115 17.25 -12.38 7.93
C TRP A 115 17.94 -12.61 9.29
N GLU A 116 17.78 -11.66 10.22
CA GLU A 116 18.31 -11.79 11.58
C GLU A 116 17.41 -12.69 12.43
N LEU A 117 17.65 -14.01 12.31
CA LEU A 117 16.85 -15.03 12.97
C LEU A 117 17.40 -15.34 14.36
N TRP A 118 16.51 -15.36 15.35
CA TRP A 118 16.82 -15.64 16.76
C TRP A 118 17.18 -17.11 17.03
N ALA A 119 16.95 -17.99 16.05
CA ALA A 119 17.21 -19.43 16.10
C ALA A 119 17.30 -19.99 14.67
N ASP A 120 17.88 -21.19 14.51
CA ASP A 120 17.75 -21.98 13.29
C ASP A 120 16.26 -22.21 12.99
N SER A 121 15.75 -21.41 12.08
CA SER A 121 14.37 -21.40 11.63
C SER A 121 14.39 -21.65 10.13
N GLY A 122 13.29 -22.14 9.55
CA GLY A 122 13.20 -22.50 8.13
C GLY A 122 13.47 -21.34 7.15
N GLU A 123 13.12 -21.54 5.89
CA GLU A 123 13.28 -20.48 4.88
C GLU A 123 12.16 -19.43 5.01
N VAL A 124 12.51 -18.14 5.05
CA VAL A 124 11.52 -17.07 4.97
C VAL A 124 10.97 -17.00 3.54
N VAL A 125 9.66 -17.20 3.38
CA VAL A 125 8.99 -17.26 2.07
C VAL A 125 8.22 -15.98 1.72
N ALA A 126 7.77 -15.22 2.71
CA ALA A 126 7.07 -13.96 2.52
C ALA A 126 7.26 -13.02 3.73
N TRP A 127 7.05 -11.73 3.52
CA TRP A 127 7.12 -10.72 4.57
C TRP A 127 6.05 -9.64 4.41
N MET A 128 5.78 -8.88 5.47
CA MET A 128 4.94 -7.69 5.43
C MET A 128 5.43 -6.64 6.43
N PRO A 129 5.09 -5.34 6.25
CA PRO A 129 5.41 -4.31 7.24
C PRO A 129 4.83 -4.60 8.62
N LEU A 130 5.45 -4.06 9.67
CA LEU A 130 4.88 -4.10 11.02
C LEU A 130 3.58 -3.29 11.10
N PRO A 131 2.58 -3.74 11.88
CA PRO A 131 1.43 -2.93 12.24
C PRO A 131 1.86 -1.73 13.09
N GLU A 132 0.97 -0.73 13.21
CA GLU A 132 1.19 0.33 14.17
C GLU A 132 1.36 -0.25 15.59
N PRO A 133 2.39 0.19 16.35
CA PRO A 133 2.58 -0.27 17.71
C PRO A 133 1.35 -0.01 18.59
N TYR A 134 1.12 -0.91 19.55
CA TYR A 134 0.07 -0.72 20.55
C TYR A 134 0.29 0.59 21.31
N LYS A 135 -0.78 1.38 21.42
CA LYS A 135 -0.85 2.59 22.24
C LYS A 135 -1.95 2.40 23.26
N GLU A 136 -1.59 2.43 24.54
CA GLU A 136 -2.57 2.45 25.63
C GLU A 136 -3.43 3.72 25.51
N LYS A 137 -4.73 3.59 25.77
CA LYS A 137 -5.71 4.68 25.63
C LYS A 137 -5.91 5.44 26.92
#